data_AF-E2C9E3-F1
#
_entry.id   AF-E2C9E3-F1
#
_cell.length_a   1.000
_cell.length_b   1.000
_cell.length_c   1.000
_cell.angle_alpha   90.00
_cell.angle_beta   90.00
_cell.angle_gamma   90.00
#
_symmetry.space_group_name_H-M   'P 1'
#
loop_
_entity.id
_entity.type
_entity.pdbx_description
1 polymer ?
#
loop_
_entity_poly.entity_id
_entity_poly.type
_entity_poly.pdbx_seq_one_letter_code
_entity_poly.pdbx_strand_id
1 'polypeptide(L)'
;MRDKQFLLNMWPFLIDNLKEVIKELQDFAEKRYNAEEAECPQRAMRLTTANNGASCHSASIKQSRTLTDITNEKHVFIRIHMWLVWILSSGARHFVEVFPMSLLDDEIKYSFENQIETEGGFTLVNAKLPINLNLYSDESEFSSEFSEITEKSIAVILRDLKRVLGKDQFRQLLYSCLTSVQILVRGPKIQRLESLYGLSRLVPRACRRVKTQTSEYMNPDACNFIGVDTSVAVPLPCANVCRLDIILNEHQVDNTNSHIVKWTGVLPAKLPTLLTKIEKSLDNEKLGNSVLRAHFATLQEEWANIAKVVHAMHGRGHRGDLSGLMLSLGAGPQDKKLLDAWSMGLPSNPA
;
A
#
# COMPACT_ATOMS: atom_id res chain seq x y z
N MET A 1 25.74 27.34 1.06
CA MET A 1 25.22 25.95 1.11
C MET A 1 26.40 25.01 1.33
N ARG A 2 26.25 23.94 2.14
CA ARG A 2 27.36 23.00 2.44
C ARG A 2 27.55 21.94 1.36
N ASP A 3 26.47 21.60 0.66
CA ASP A 3 26.49 20.66 -0.46
C ASP A 3 26.85 21.40 -1.76
N LYS A 4 27.99 21.01 -2.34
CA LYS A 4 28.50 21.56 -3.59
C LYS A 4 27.61 21.19 -4.78
N GLN A 5 27.16 19.94 -4.86
CA GLN A 5 26.41 19.45 -6.02
C GLN A 5 25.00 20.06 -6.04
N PHE A 6 24.36 20.14 -4.88
CA PHE A 6 23.07 20.78 -4.75
C PHE A 6 23.14 22.26 -5.15
N LEU A 7 24.17 23.00 -4.74
CA LEU A 7 24.36 24.40 -5.14
C LEU A 7 24.54 24.57 -6.66
N LEU A 8 25.35 23.71 -7.30
CA LEU A 8 25.56 23.77 -8.75
C LEU A 8 24.27 23.45 -9.51
N ASN A 9 23.48 22.49 -9.04
CA ASN A 9 22.20 22.14 -9.67
C ASN A 9 21.15 23.25 -9.47
N MET A 10 21.16 23.92 -8.32
CA MET A 10 20.29 25.07 -8.02
C MET A 10 20.74 26.38 -8.68
N TRP A 11 21.88 26.40 -9.36
CA TRP A 11 22.50 27.62 -9.88
C TRP A 11 21.60 28.41 -10.84
N PRO A 12 20.93 27.81 -11.86
CA PRO A 12 20.03 28.55 -12.74
C PRO A 12 18.86 29.17 -11.98
N PHE A 13 18.23 28.40 -11.08
CA PHE A 13 17.15 28.88 -10.22
C PHE A 13 17.59 30.07 -9.36
N LEU A 14 18.75 29.97 -8.70
CA LEU A 14 19.25 31.05 -7.84
C LEU A 14 19.57 32.31 -8.65
N ILE A 15 20.19 32.16 -9.81
CA ILE A 15 20.51 33.30 -10.68
C ILE A 15 19.25 34.03 -11.12
N ASP A 16 18.25 33.31 -11.61
CA ASP A 16 17.06 33.95 -12.18
C ASP A 16 16.29 34.73 -11.11
N ASN A 17 16.12 34.14 -9.93
CA ASN A 17 15.43 34.82 -8.84
C ASN A 17 16.26 35.97 -8.23
N LEU A 18 17.58 35.83 -8.09
CA LEU A 18 18.43 36.92 -7.59
C LEU A 18 18.53 38.08 -8.58
N LYS A 19 18.48 37.82 -9.89
CA LYS A 19 18.43 38.87 -10.92
C LYS A 19 17.19 39.75 -10.77
N GLU A 20 16.03 39.16 -10.51
CA GLU A 20 14.80 39.92 -10.28
C GLU A 20 14.90 40.79 -9.02
N VAL A 21 15.46 40.26 -7.93
CA VAL A 21 15.72 41.05 -6.71
C VAL A 21 16.67 42.22 -6.99
N ILE A 22 17.75 41.99 -7.76
CA ILE A 22 18.72 43.02 -8.13
C ILE A 22 18.06 44.11 -8.97
N LYS A 23 17.30 43.71 -10.00
CA LYS A 23 16.61 44.62 -10.90
C LYS A 23 15.63 45.51 -10.13
N GLU A 24 14.84 44.92 -9.24
CA GLU A 24 13.89 45.67 -8.42
C GLU A 24 14.58 46.70 -7.51
N LEU A 25 15.72 46.36 -6.90
CA LEU A 25 16.49 47.30 -6.09
C LEU A 25 17.14 48.40 -6.94
N GLN A 26 17.59 48.07 -8.15
CA GLN A 26 18.13 49.03 -9.11
C GLN A 26 17.06 50.02 -9.58
N ASP A 27 15.86 49.56 -9.90
CA ASP A 27 14.75 50.42 -10.31
C ASP A 27 14.39 51.46 -9.24
N PHE A 28 14.43 51.09 -7.94
CA PHE A 28 14.22 52.04 -6.86
C PHE A 28 15.34 53.07 -6.72
N ALA A 29 16.59 52.60 -6.81
CA ALA A 29 17.75 53.48 -6.75
C ALA A 29 17.79 54.45 -7.93
N GLU A 30 17.45 53.99 -9.14
CA GLU A 30 17.40 54.80 -10.35
C GLU A 30 16.30 55.85 -10.30
N LYS A 31 15.11 55.50 -9.80
CA LYS A 31 14.04 56.49 -9.56
C LYS A 31 14.47 57.59 -8.62
N ARG A 32 15.11 57.25 -7.51
CA ARG A 32 15.63 58.25 -6.56
C ARG A 32 16.74 59.09 -7.19
N TYR A 33 17.66 58.46 -7.91
CA TYR A 33 18.76 59.15 -8.58
C TYR A 33 18.25 60.19 -9.57
N ASN A 34 17.30 59.81 -10.44
CA ASN A 34 16.71 60.69 -11.43
C ASN A 34 15.92 61.84 -10.78
N ALA A 35 15.22 61.59 -9.67
CA ALA A 35 14.54 62.63 -8.90
C ALA A 35 15.52 63.62 -8.25
N GLU A 36 16.58 63.11 -7.61
CA GLU A 36 17.64 63.95 -7.04
C GLU A 36 18.37 64.76 -8.12
N GLU A 37 18.60 64.19 -9.30
CA GLU A 37 19.24 64.89 -10.42
C GLU A 37 18.32 65.98 -11.04
N ALA A 38 17.01 65.74 -11.09
CA ALA A 38 16.04 66.72 -11.55
C ALA A 38 15.89 67.91 -10.59
N GLU A 39 15.93 67.67 -9.27
CA GLU A 39 15.88 68.73 -8.25
C GLU A 39 17.21 69.48 -8.13
N CYS A 40 18.33 68.77 -8.21
CA CYS A 40 19.67 69.34 -8.12
C CYS A 40 20.62 68.60 -9.07
N PRO A 41 20.91 69.14 -10.27
CA PRO A 41 21.75 68.44 -11.24
C PRO A 41 23.14 68.21 -10.65
N GLN A 42 23.47 66.93 -10.40
CA GLN A 42 24.72 66.55 -9.73
C GLN A 42 25.96 66.99 -10.51
N ARG A 43 25.83 67.26 -11.82
CA ARG A 43 26.86 67.89 -12.65
C ARG A 43 27.22 69.30 -12.19
N ALA A 44 26.25 70.11 -11.77
CA ALA A 44 26.50 71.43 -11.19
C ALA A 44 27.21 71.32 -9.83
N MET A 45 26.84 70.33 -9.01
CA MET A 45 27.45 70.08 -7.70
C MET A 45 28.89 69.50 -7.78
N ARG A 46 29.20 68.71 -8.82
CA ARG A 46 30.57 68.25 -9.13
C ARG A 46 31.46 69.37 -9.67
N LEU A 47 30.90 70.30 -10.45
CA LEU A 47 31.62 71.48 -10.94
C LEU A 47 31.92 72.47 -9.81
N THR A 48 31.02 72.66 -8.84
CA THR A 48 31.24 73.54 -7.68
C THR A 48 32.24 72.96 -6.67
N THR A 49 32.29 71.64 -6.50
CA THR A 49 33.27 70.97 -5.63
C THR A 49 34.67 70.90 -6.23
N ALA A 50 34.81 70.93 -7.56
CA ALA A 50 36.11 71.03 -8.23
C ALA A 50 36.68 72.47 -8.22
N ASN A 51 35.82 73.49 -8.11
CA ASN A 51 36.22 74.90 -8.16
C ASN A 51 36.55 75.50 -6.77
N ASN A 52 36.18 74.82 -5.68
CA ASN A 52 36.62 75.16 -4.33
C ASN A 52 37.94 74.46 -4.06
N GLY A 53 39.02 75.25 -4.14
CA GLY A 53 40.40 74.82 -4.06
C GLY A 53 40.72 73.89 -2.88
N ALA A 54 41.66 73.00 -3.16
CA ALA A 54 42.26 72.08 -2.22
C ALA A 54 42.73 72.81 -0.94
N SER A 55 42.11 72.48 0.19
CA SER A 55 42.64 72.84 1.52
C SER A 55 42.35 71.72 2.52
N CYS A 56 43.41 70.96 2.80
CA CYS A 56 43.77 70.24 4.03
C CYS A 56 42.77 69.28 4.72
N HIS A 57 43.21 68.01 4.79
CA HIS A 57 43.08 67.10 5.95
C HIS A 57 41.69 66.70 6.44
N SER A 58 40.80 66.29 5.54
CA SER A 58 40.08 65.03 5.73
C SER A 58 39.65 64.54 4.36
N ALA A 59 40.30 63.51 3.85
CA ALA A 59 39.64 62.64 2.89
C ALA A 59 38.57 61.89 3.69
N SER A 60 37.48 62.61 4.01
CA SER A 60 36.23 62.08 4.51
C SER A 60 35.96 60.84 3.66
N ILE A 61 36.10 59.68 4.30
CA ILE A 61 35.53 58.44 3.80
C ILE A 61 34.09 58.81 3.53
N LYS A 62 33.74 59.03 2.25
CA LYS A 62 32.38 59.39 1.84
C LYS A 62 31.50 58.33 2.47
N GLN A 63 30.81 58.66 3.56
CA GLN A 63 29.98 57.71 4.27
C GLN A 63 29.00 57.15 3.24
N SER A 64 29.06 55.83 3.02
CA SER A 64 28.14 55.16 2.12
C SER A 64 26.73 55.43 2.63
N ARG A 65 25.88 56.03 1.78
CA ARG A 65 24.47 56.28 2.10
C ARG A 65 23.82 54.96 2.52
N THR A 66 22.88 55.01 3.47
CA THR A 66 22.16 53.80 3.86
C THR A 66 21.29 53.30 2.72
N LEU A 67 20.94 52.02 2.69
CA LEU A 67 20.12 51.46 1.61
C LEU A 67 18.73 52.13 1.53
N THR A 68 18.17 52.51 2.68
CA THR A 68 16.94 53.32 2.79
C THR A 68 17.12 54.69 2.13
N ASP A 69 18.29 55.31 2.30
CA ASP A 69 18.65 56.60 1.69
C ASP A 69 19.06 56.48 0.21
N ILE A 70 19.26 55.28 -0.33
CA ILE A 70 19.57 55.09 -1.75
C ILE A 70 18.29 54.79 -2.53
N THR A 71 17.36 54.06 -1.92
CA THR A 71 16.13 53.60 -2.57
C THR A 71 14.92 54.49 -2.28
N ASN A 72 14.99 55.32 -1.23
CA ASN A 72 13.86 56.11 -0.72
C ASN A 72 12.67 55.26 -0.22
N GLU A 73 12.93 53.98 0.06
CA GLU A 73 11.91 53.02 0.49
C GLU A 73 12.03 52.71 1.98
N LYS A 74 11.01 53.07 2.76
CA LYS A 74 10.99 52.86 4.23
C LYS A 74 11.06 51.39 4.62
N HIS A 75 10.57 50.49 3.75
CA HIS A 75 10.42 49.06 4.03
C HIS A 75 11.36 48.18 3.19
N VAL A 76 12.44 48.73 2.65
CA VAL A 76 13.39 48.01 1.79
C VAL A 76 13.92 46.71 2.42
N PHE A 77 14.22 46.71 3.73
CA PHE A 77 14.71 45.53 4.44
C PHE A 77 13.64 44.45 4.62
N ILE A 78 12.38 44.82 4.85
CA ILE A 78 11.26 43.88 4.94
C ILE A 78 11.08 43.18 3.60
N ARG A 79 11.20 43.95 2.50
CA ARG A 79 11.04 43.44 1.15
C ARG A 79 12.17 42.48 0.75
N ILE A 80 13.41 42.82 1.05
CA ILE A 80 14.57 41.93 0.85
C ILE A 80 14.41 40.66 1.67
N HIS A 81 14.00 40.78 2.94
CA HIS A 81 13.75 39.62 3.80
C HIS A 81 12.69 38.69 3.20
N MET A 82 11.57 39.24 2.72
CA MET A 82 10.51 38.47 2.07
C MET A 82 11.01 37.71 0.83
N TRP A 83 11.81 38.38 -0.02
CA TRP A 83 12.45 37.74 -1.17
C TRP A 83 13.39 36.60 -0.77
N LEU A 84 14.25 36.81 0.22
CA LEU A 84 15.18 35.79 0.69
C LEU A 84 14.45 34.59 1.30
N VAL A 85 13.42 34.82 2.11
CA VAL A 85 12.60 33.75 2.69
C VAL A 85 11.87 32.98 1.59
N TRP A 86 11.32 33.67 0.60
CA TRP A 86 10.64 33.04 -0.52
C TRP A 86 11.61 32.20 -1.37
N ILE A 87 12.80 32.73 -1.72
CA ILE A 87 13.82 31.99 -2.47
C ILE A 87 14.26 30.73 -1.72
N LEU A 88 14.43 30.82 -0.39
CA LEU A 88 14.77 29.64 0.44
C LEU A 88 13.64 28.61 0.45
N SER A 89 12.39 29.05 0.58
CA SER A 89 11.22 28.16 0.59
C SER A 89 11.00 27.48 -0.76
N SER A 90 11.01 28.26 -1.84
CA SER A 90 10.87 27.76 -3.22
C SER A 90 12.05 26.88 -3.62
N GLY A 91 13.27 27.25 -3.22
CA GLY A 91 14.47 26.46 -3.47
C GLY A 91 14.46 25.11 -2.75
N ALA A 92 13.88 25.05 -1.54
CA ALA A 92 13.70 23.79 -0.82
C ALA A 92 12.68 22.84 -1.47
N ARG A 93 11.77 23.37 -2.31
CA ARG A 93 10.75 22.59 -3.04
C ARG A 93 11.09 22.40 -4.52
N HIS A 94 12.26 22.86 -4.97
CA HIS A 94 12.63 22.85 -6.39
C HIS A 94 12.87 21.44 -6.92
N PHE A 95 13.46 20.57 -6.10
CA PHE A 95 13.59 19.15 -6.39
C PHE A 95 12.67 18.36 -5.46
N VAL A 96 11.66 17.73 -6.05
CA VAL A 96 10.75 16.82 -5.36
C VAL A 96 11.01 15.42 -5.89
N GLU A 97 11.34 14.50 -5.00
CA GLU A 97 11.46 13.09 -5.34
C GLU A 97 10.06 12.49 -5.47
N VAL A 98 9.76 11.91 -6.63
CA VAL A 98 8.51 11.20 -6.88
C VAL A 98 8.84 9.72 -6.99
N PHE A 99 8.43 8.94 -6.00
CA PHE A 99 8.57 7.48 -6.00
C PHE A 99 7.24 6.84 -6.35
N PRO A 100 7.06 6.29 -7.57
CA PRO A 100 5.84 5.57 -7.92
C PRO A 100 5.84 4.21 -7.21
N MET A 101 5.26 4.14 -6.02
CA MET A 101 5.03 2.89 -5.27
C MET A 101 3.77 2.13 -5.73
N SER A 102 3.05 2.68 -6.71
CA SER A 102 1.70 2.27 -7.15
C SER A 102 1.59 0.87 -7.82
N LEU A 103 2.69 0.14 -8.01
CA LEU A 103 2.64 -1.24 -8.51
C LEU A 103 2.56 -2.30 -7.41
N LEU A 104 2.51 -1.88 -6.14
CA LEU A 104 2.43 -2.76 -4.99
C LEU A 104 0.93 -2.94 -4.66
N ASP A 105 0.48 -4.20 -4.59
CA ASP A 105 -0.92 -4.60 -4.40
C ASP A 105 -1.56 -3.81 -3.24
N ASP A 106 -2.82 -3.38 -3.40
CA ASP A 106 -3.60 -2.67 -2.36
C ASP A 106 -3.71 -3.47 -1.04
N GLU A 107 -3.29 -4.74 -1.07
CA GLU A 107 -3.19 -5.64 0.08
C GLU A 107 -1.98 -5.33 1.01
N ILE A 108 -1.01 -4.51 0.57
CA ILE A 108 0.11 -4.06 1.41
C ILE A 108 -0.22 -2.68 2.00
N LYS A 109 -0.89 -2.67 3.16
CA LYS A 109 -1.10 -1.44 3.94
C LYS A 109 0.22 -0.99 4.56
N TYR A 110 0.83 0.03 3.98
CA TYR A 110 1.94 0.73 4.59
C TYR A 110 1.43 1.63 5.72
N SER A 111 1.90 1.41 6.95
CA SER A 111 1.69 2.33 8.06
C SER A 111 2.57 3.57 7.86
N PHE A 112 2.13 4.48 7.00
CA PHE A 112 2.71 5.82 6.96
C PHE A 112 2.05 6.64 8.06
N GLU A 113 2.72 6.82 9.21
CA GLU A 113 2.19 7.59 10.35
C GLU A 113 1.88 9.07 10.02
N ASN A 114 2.23 9.55 8.82
CA ASN A 114 2.07 10.95 8.40
C ASN A 114 1.59 11.06 6.94
N GLN A 115 0.40 10.55 6.62
CA GLN A 115 -0.20 10.74 5.28
C GLN A 115 -0.86 12.11 5.17
N ILE A 116 -0.59 12.81 4.07
CA ILE A 116 -1.47 13.87 3.56
C ILE A 116 -2.01 13.34 2.24
N GLU A 117 -3.29 12.97 2.22
CA GLU A 117 -3.99 12.61 0.99
C GLU A 117 -4.12 13.86 0.10
N THR A 118 -3.77 13.73 -1.17
CA THR A 118 -4.02 14.77 -2.17
C THR A 118 -5.20 14.35 -3.04
N GLU A 119 -5.99 15.33 -3.52
CA GLU A 119 -7.22 15.11 -4.30
C GLU A 119 -7.02 14.26 -5.58
N GLY A 120 -5.78 14.02 -6.01
CA GLY A 120 -5.43 13.18 -7.16
C GLY A 120 -5.12 11.71 -6.86
N GLY A 121 -5.33 11.22 -5.64
CA GLY A 121 -5.08 9.81 -5.28
C GLY A 121 -3.60 9.46 -5.06
N PHE A 122 -2.74 10.45 -4.87
CA PHE A 122 -1.34 10.26 -4.49
C PHE A 122 -1.15 10.52 -2.99
N THR A 123 -0.44 9.64 -2.31
CA THR A 123 -0.04 9.82 -0.91
C THR A 123 1.31 10.52 -0.84
N LEU A 124 1.37 11.71 -0.25
CA LEU A 124 2.63 12.37 0.05
C LEU A 124 3.22 11.78 1.35
N VAL A 125 4.47 11.32 1.29
CA VAL A 125 5.20 10.77 2.45
C VAL A 125 6.46 11.59 2.71
N ASN A 126 6.72 11.92 3.98
CA ASN A 126 7.89 12.68 4.38
C ASN A 126 9.17 11.81 4.40
N ALA A 127 10.07 12.03 3.44
CA ALA A 127 11.33 11.29 3.31
C ALA A 127 12.37 11.52 4.42
N LYS A 128 12.14 12.48 5.35
CA LYS A 128 13.06 12.74 6.48
C LYS A 128 12.92 11.74 7.63
N LEU A 129 11.85 10.96 7.65
CA LEU A 129 11.64 9.90 8.62
C LEU A 129 11.97 8.56 7.96
N PRO A 130 12.66 7.64 8.66
CA PRO A 130 12.91 6.31 8.12
C PRO A 130 11.56 5.66 7.79
N ILE A 131 11.37 5.34 6.51
CA ILE A 131 10.23 4.54 6.08
C ILE A 131 10.51 3.13 6.59
N ASN A 132 9.84 2.75 7.67
CA ASN A 132 9.83 1.35 8.11
C ASN A 132 9.03 0.56 7.06
N LEU A 133 9.74 -0.02 6.10
CA LEU A 133 9.26 -1.07 5.20
C LEU A 133 9.09 -2.37 5.99
N ASN A 134 8.32 -2.34 7.07
CA ASN A 134 7.85 -3.58 7.63
C ASN A 134 6.84 -4.13 6.64
N LEU A 135 7.16 -5.28 6.05
CA LEU A 135 6.22 -6.21 5.43
C LEU A 135 5.23 -6.71 6.52
N TYR A 136 4.46 -5.80 7.09
CA TYR A 136 3.29 -6.16 7.87
C TYR A 136 2.26 -6.62 6.84
N SER A 137 2.32 -7.91 6.53
CA SER A 137 1.16 -8.65 6.03
C SER A 137 0.07 -8.55 7.09
N ASP A 138 -0.69 -7.44 7.09
CA ASP A 138 -2.11 -7.36 7.45
C ASP A 138 -2.53 -8.18 8.69
N GLU A 139 -1.72 -8.11 9.76
CA GLU A 139 -2.06 -8.64 11.08
C GLU A 139 -3.07 -7.71 11.77
N SER A 140 -3.17 -6.44 11.40
CA SER A 140 -3.89 -5.41 12.16
C SER A 140 -5.40 -5.35 11.92
N GLU A 141 -5.91 -5.57 10.70
CA GLU A 141 -7.37 -5.49 10.45
C GLU A 141 -8.11 -6.81 10.69
N PHE A 142 -7.43 -7.95 10.61
CA PHE A 142 -7.95 -9.26 11.01
C PHE A 142 -7.74 -9.55 12.52
N SER A 143 -6.94 -8.72 13.21
CA SER A 143 -6.47 -8.97 14.57
C SER A 143 -7.61 -9.03 15.60
N SER A 144 -8.68 -8.23 15.46
CA SER A 144 -9.69 -8.17 16.52
C SER A 144 -10.43 -9.52 16.69
N GLU A 145 -10.85 -10.17 15.60
CA GLU A 145 -11.62 -11.43 15.66
C GLU A 145 -10.76 -12.68 15.88
N PHE A 146 -9.45 -12.62 15.59
CA PHE A 146 -8.51 -13.76 15.73
C PHE A 146 -7.38 -13.49 16.73
N SER A 147 -7.49 -12.43 17.54
CA SER A 147 -6.49 -12.00 18.54
C SER A 147 -6.07 -13.13 19.48
N GLU A 148 -7.01 -14.02 19.82
CA GLU A 148 -6.82 -15.20 20.66
C GLU A 148 -5.92 -16.30 20.03
N ILE A 149 -5.54 -16.21 18.75
CA ILE A 149 -4.84 -17.28 17.99
C ILE A 149 -3.46 -16.85 17.47
N THR A 150 -3.07 -15.61 17.76
CA THR A 150 -1.86 -14.95 17.23
C THR A 150 -0.55 -15.72 17.44
N GLU A 151 -0.53 -16.74 18.29
CA GLU A 151 0.65 -17.56 18.57
C GLU A 151 0.94 -18.66 17.52
N LYS A 152 -0.06 -19.15 16.77
CA LYS A 152 0.14 -20.28 15.83
C LYS A 152 0.24 -19.83 14.38
N SER A 153 1.32 -20.25 13.71
CA SER A 153 1.49 -20.01 12.27
C SER A 153 0.48 -20.81 11.42
N ILE A 154 0.04 -20.22 10.30
CA ILE A 154 -0.89 -20.85 9.33
C ILE A 154 -0.40 -22.24 8.90
N ALA A 155 0.91 -22.40 8.67
CA ALA A 155 1.51 -23.66 8.26
C ALA A 155 1.31 -24.78 9.31
N VAL A 156 1.39 -24.44 10.60
CA VAL A 156 1.16 -25.39 11.70
C VAL A 156 -0.30 -25.81 11.72
N ILE A 157 -1.23 -24.84 11.67
CA ILE A 157 -2.68 -25.11 11.66
C ILE A 157 -3.06 -26.03 10.50
N LEU A 158 -2.58 -25.76 9.29
CA LEU A 158 -2.90 -26.57 8.11
C LEU A 158 -2.27 -27.97 8.17
N ARG A 159 -1.05 -28.11 8.69
CA ARG A 159 -0.41 -29.41 8.92
C ARG A 159 -1.17 -30.23 9.96
N ASP A 160 -1.59 -29.58 11.04
CA ASP A 160 -2.37 -30.23 12.10
C ASP A 160 -3.73 -30.69 11.59
N LEU A 161 -4.45 -29.84 10.85
CA LEU A 161 -5.71 -30.21 10.20
C LEU A 161 -5.54 -31.39 9.23
N LYS A 162 -4.47 -31.39 8.42
CA LYS A 162 -4.16 -32.50 7.50
C LYS A 162 -3.89 -33.79 8.26
N ARG A 163 -3.13 -33.74 9.36
CA ARG A 163 -2.80 -34.89 10.20
C ARG A 163 -4.06 -35.49 10.82
N VAL A 164 -5.00 -34.66 11.26
CA VAL A 164 -6.21 -35.12 11.95
C VAL A 164 -7.31 -35.59 10.99
N LEU A 165 -7.52 -34.91 9.86
CA LEU A 165 -8.53 -35.27 8.87
C LEU A 165 -8.09 -36.43 7.96
N GLY A 166 -6.79 -36.64 7.82
CA GLY A 166 -6.24 -37.51 6.79
C GLY A 166 -6.32 -36.90 5.39
N LYS A 167 -5.70 -37.59 4.43
CA LYS A 167 -5.43 -37.04 3.09
C LYS A 167 -6.70 -36.70 2.30
N ASP A 168 -7.68 -37.59 2.28
CA ASP A 168 -8.85 -37.45 1.40
C ASP A 168 -9.81 -36.36 1.90
N GLN A 169 -10.14 -36.35 3.20
CA GLN A 169 -11.01 -35.32 3.78
C GLN A 169 -10.34 -33.94 3.77
N PHE A 170 -9.04 -33.87 4.04
CA PHE A 170 -8.30 -32.60 3.95
C PHE A 170 -8.30 -32.05 2.52
N ARG A 171 -8.17 -32.93 1.51
CA ARG A 171 -8.25 -32.55 0.11
C ARG A 171 -9.64 -32.04 -0.29
N GLN A 172 -10.72 -32.67 0.19
CA GLN A 172 -12.09 -32.17 0.01
C GLN A 172 -12.27 -30.78 0.61
N LEU A 173 -11.74 -30.56 1.81
CA LEU A 173 -11.77 -29.28 2.51
C LEU A 173 -11.00 -28.19 1.74
N LEU A 174 -9.77 -28.48 1.30
CA LEU A 174 -8.97 -27.55 0.50
C LEU A 174 -9.62 -27.21 -0.83
N TYR A 175 -10.17 -28.21 -1.54
CA TYR A 175 -10.86 -27.98 -2.80
C TYR A 175 -12.07 -27.07 -2.62
N SER A 176 -12.87 -27.34 -1.59
CA SER A 176 -14.03 -26.53 -1.24
C SER A 176 -13.63 -25.08 -0.92
N CYS A 177 -12.56 -24.91 -0.13
CA CYS A 177 -12.04 -23.62 0.28
C CYS A 177 -11.61 -22.76 -0.92
N LEU A 178 -10.90 -23.35 -1.88
CA LEU A 178 -10.35 -22.62 -3.03
C LEU A 178 -11.37 -22.36 -4.15
N THR A 179 -12.47 -23.12 -4.23
CA THR A 179 -13.44 -23.08 -5.35
C THR A 179 -14.81 -22.50 -4.98
N SER A 180 -14.82 -21.54 -4.04
CA SER A 180 -16.01 -20.81 -3.55
C SER A 180 -17.16 -21.66 -3.00
N VAL A 181 -16.87 -22.85 -2.46
CA VAL A 181 -17.85 -23.59 -1.64
C VAL A 181 -17.82 -22.99 -0.23
N GLN A 182 -18.97 -22.76 0.38
CA GLN A 182 -19.01 -22.19 1.73
C GLN A 182 -18.39 -23.17 2.74
N ILE A 183 -17.45 -22.69 3.55
CA ILE A 183 -16.81 -23.47 4.61
C ILE A 183 -17.50 -23.16 5.93
N LEU A 184 -18.13 -24.19 6.52
CA LEU A 184 -18.76 -24.11 7.83
C LEU A 184 -17.93 -24.91 8.83
N VAL A 185 -17.44 -24.26 9.88
CA VAL A 185 -16.71 -24.92 10.97
C VAL A 185 -17.57 -24.94 12.22
N ARG A 186 -17.92 -26.15 12.68
CA ARG A 186 -18.72 -26.40 13.88
C ARG A 186 -17.85 -27.07 14.93
N GLY A 187 -17.79 -26.55 16.13
CA GLY A 187 -16.91 -27.12 17.16
C GLY A 187 -16.59 -26.16 18.30
N PRO A 188 -15.64 -26.49 19.18
CA PRO A 188 -15.18 -25.61 20.27
C PRO A 188 -14.55 -24.31 19.75
N LYS A 189 -14.69 -23.22 20.50
CA LYS A 189 -14.26 -21.87 20.10
C LYS A 189 -12.82 -21.83 19.56
N ILE A 190 -11.83 -22.32 20.32
CA ILE A 190 -10.40 -22.21 19.95
C ILE A 190 -10.10 -22.94 18.63
N GLN A 191 -10.46 -24.22 18.54
CA GLN A 191 -10.19 -25.07 17.36
C GLN A 191 -10.96 -24.58 16.13
N ARG A 192 -12.18 -24.10 16.33
CA ARG A 192 -13.02 -23.50 15.28
C ARG A 192 -12.34 -22.27 14.70
N LEU A 193 -11.90 -21.35 15.55
CA LEU A 193 -11.23 -20.14 15.12
C LEU A 193 -9.87 -20.45 14.45
N GLU A 194 -9.08 -21.40 14.98
CA GLU A 194 -7.81 -21.84 14.37
C GLU A 194 -8.05 -22.34 12.94
N SER A 195 -9.04 -23.22 12.76
CA SER A 195 -9.38 -23.78 11.46
C SER A 195 -9.84 -22.71 10.47
N LEU A 196 -10.71 -21.79 10.91
CA LEU A 196 -11.16 -20.66 10.09
C LEU A 196 -10.00 -19.74 9.69
N TYR A 197 -9.09 -19.46 10.63
CA TYR A 197 -7.92 -18.63 10.37
C TYR A 197 -7.01 -19.25 9.30
N GLY A 198 -6.67 -20.53 9.47
CA GLY A 198 -5.79 -21.24 8.53
C GLY A 198 -6.39 -21.39 7.14
N LEU A 199 -7.69 -21.73 7.04
CA LEU A 199 -8.36 -21.94 5.76
C LEU A 199 -8.64 -20.64 5.03
N SER A 200 -9.17 -19.62 5.72
CA SER A 200 -9.51 -18.35 5.08
C SER A 200 -8.29 -17.68 4.48
N ARG A 201 -7.11 -17.77 5.13
CA ARG A 201 -5.86 -17.18 4.64
C ARG A 201 -5.31 -17.80 3.36
N LEU A 202 -5.84 -18.92 2.88
CA LEU A 202 -5.47 -19.48 1.57
C LEU A 202 -6.13 -18.76 0.38
N VAL A 203 -7.10 -17.88 0.64
CA VAL A 203 -7.93 -17.22 -0.37
C VAL A 203 -7.66 -15.69 -0.37
N PRO A 204 -7.57 -15.02 -1.54
CA PRO A 204 -7.30 -13.57 -1.65
C PRO A 204 -8.24 -12.72 -0.81
N ARG A 205 -7.76 -11.57 -0.31
CA ARG A 205 -8.53 -10.67 0.57
C ARG A 205 -9.88 -10.29 -0.02
N ALA A 206 -9.88 -9.93 -1.30
CA ALA A 206 -11.08 -9.53 -2.02
C ALA A 206 -12.18 -10.62 -2.06
N CYS A 207 -11.81 -11.89 -1.91
CA CYS A 207 -12.72 -13.02 -1.92
C CYS A 207 -13.14 -13.49 -0.51
N ARG A 208 -12.56 -12.93 0.56
CA ARG A 208 -12.80 -13.38 1.95
C ARG A 208 -13.97 -12.64 2.58
N ARG A 209 -14.96 -13.40 3.07
CA ARG A 209 -16.11 -12.94 3.86
C ARG A 209 -16.29 -13.89 5.04
N VAL A 210 -15.56 -13.61 6.11
CA VAL A 210 -15.44 -14.50 7.27
C VAL A 210 -16.37 -14.01 8.39
N LYS A 211 -17.06 -14.94 9.05
CA LYS A 211 -17.77 -14.73 10.31
C LYS A 211 -17.29 -15.74 11.33
N THR A 212 -16.55 -15.29 12.33
CA THR A 212 -15.88 -16.13 13.33
C THR A 212 -16.83 -16.83 14.30
N GLN A 213 -17.93 -16.17 14.66
CA GLN A 213 -18.98 -16.75 15.49
C GLN A 213 -20.35 -16.23 15.09
N THR A 214 -21.31 -17.15 14.94
CA THR A 214 -22.71 -16.85 14.63
C THR A 214 -23.63 -17.76 15.46
N SER A 215 -24.80 -17.23 15.84
CA SER A 215 -25.83 -17.97 16.57
C SER A 215 -26.74 -18.79 15.64
N GLU A 216 -26.76 -18.46 14.36
CA GLU A 216 -27.57 -19.10 13.33
C GLU A 216 -26.78 -19.27 12.03
N TYR A 217 -27.19 -20.22 11.20
CA TYR A 217 -26.60 -20.44 9.90
C TYR A 217 -26.90 -19.27 8.95
N MET A 218 -25.88 -18.83 8.21
CA MET A 218 -26.00 -17.80 7.18
C MET A 218 -25.76 -18.37 5.78
N ASN A 219 -26.47 -17.85 4.79
CA ASN A 219 -26.34 -18.29 3.40
C ASN A 219 -24.96 -17.98 2.78
N PRO A 220 -24.53 -18.73 1.75
CA PRO A 220 -23.25 -18.52 1.05
C PRO A 220 -23.04 -17.10 0.49
N ASP A 221 -24.13 -16.39 0.20
CA ASP A 221 -24.09 -15.02 -0.30
C ASP A 221 -23.70 -14.00 0.77
N ALA A 222 -23.90 -14.31 2.06
CA ALA A 222 -23.54 -13.44 3.16
C ALA A 222 -22.07 -13.64 3.60
N CYS A 223 -21.62 -14.89 3.68
CA CYS A 223 -20.27 -15.24 4.08
C CYS A 223 -19.83 -16.56 3.41
N ASN A 224 -18.55 -16.65 3.05
CA ASN A 224 -17.96 -17.89 2.55
C ASN A 224 -17.26 -18.71 3.64
N PHE A 225 -16.90 -18.11 4.78
CA PHE A 225 -16.38 -18.82 5.95
C PHE A 225 -17.25 -18.48 7.17
N ILE A 226 -17.76 -19.51 7.85
CA ILE A 226 -18.63 -19.33 9.00
C ILE A 226 -18.25 -20.27 10.15
N GLY A 227 -18.15 -19.71 11.35
CA GLY A 227 -18.01 -20.44 12.60
C GLY A 227 -19.32 -20.52 13.36
N VAL A 228 -19.70 -21.73 13.78
CA VAL A 228 -20.89 -21.99 14.59
C VAL A 228 -20.59 -22.89 15.79
N ASP A 229 -21.44 -22.78 16.81
CA ASP A 229 -21.38 -23.64 17.98
C ASP A 229 -21.93 -25.06 17.72
N THR A 230 -21.57 -26.01 18.57
CA THR A 230 -22.05 -27.39 18.49
C THR A 230 -23.55 -27.50 18.74
N SER A 231 -24.21 -26.49 19.32
CA SER A 231 -25.66 -26.46 19.52
C SER A 231 -26.46 -25.93 18.32
N VAL A 232 -25.82 -25.23 17.39
CA VAL A 232 -26.51 -24.54 16.28
C VAL A 232 -27.01 -25.52 15.23
N ALA A 233 -28.24 -25.33 14.77
CA ALA A 233 -28.80 -26.08 13.65
C ALA A 233 -28.11 -25.65 12.34
N VAL A 234 -27.60 -26.62 11.60
CA VAL A 234 -26.84 -26.43 10.36
C VAL A 234 -27.49 -27.21 9.22
N PRO A 235 -27.33 -26.78 7.96
CA PRO A 235 -27.89 -27.50 6.83
C PRO A 235 -27.39 -28.95 6.76
N LEU A 236 -28.22 -29.78 6.15
CA LEU A 236 -27.82 -31.13 5.76
C LEU A 236 -26.62 -31.07 4.81
N PRO A 237 -25.72 -32.09 4.84
CA PRO A 237 -24.57 -32.13 3.95
C PRO A 237 -24.97 -31.93 2.48
N CYS A 238 -24.41 -30.92 1.83
CA CYS A 238 -24.73 -30.55 0.45
C CYS A 238 -23.45 -30.23 -0.33
N ALA A 239 -23.57 -30.07 -1.66
CA ALA A 239 -22.42 -29.78 -2.51
C ALA A 239 -21.94 -28.32 -2.37
N ASN A 240 -22.81 -27.42 -1.91
CA ASN A 240 -22.54 -25.97 -1.81
C ASN A 240 -21.97 -25.55 -0.45
N VAL A 241 -22.05 -26.42 0.56
CA VAL A 241 -21.54 -26.18 1.92
C VAL A 241 -20.67 -27.35 2.32
N CYS A 242 -19.38 -27.09 2.55
CA CYS A 242 -18.44 -28.04 3.10
C CYS A 242 -18.33 -27.82 4.61
N ARG A 243 -18.77 -28.82 5.37
CA ARG A 243 -18.84 -28.72 6.83
C ARG A 243 -17.69 -29.46 7.49
N LEU A 244 -16.98 -28.78 8.40
CA LEU A 244 -15.98 -29.35 9.29
C LEU A 244 -16.58 -29.43 10.70
N ASP A 245 -16.95 -30.63 11.14
CA ASP A 245 -17.41 -30.89 12.50
C ASP A 245 -16.19 -31.28 13.38
N ILE A 246 -15.95 -30.52 14.44
CA ILE A 246 -14.90 -30.77 15.44
C ILE A 246 -15.58 -31.27 16.72
N ILE A 247 -15.29 -32.51 17.08
CA ILE A 247 -15.91 -33.23 18.19
C ILE A 247 -15.03 -33.05 19.43
N LEU A 248 -15.65 -32.69 20.56
CA LEU A 248 -14.97 -32.64 21.86
C LEU A 248 -14.51 -34.04 22.27
N ASN A 249 -13.31 -34.13 22.84
CA ASN A 249 -12.73 -35.39 23.32
C ASN A 249 -13.66 -36.13 24.30
N GLU A 250 -14.47 -35.40 25.07
CA GLU A 250 -15.44 -35.96 26.02
C GLU A 250 -16.62 -36.70 25.35
N HIS A 251 -16.90 -36.39 24.08
CA HIS A 251 -18.00 -36.97 23.30
C HIS A 251 -17.49 -37.91 22.20
N GLN A 252 -16.19 -38.24 22.24
CA GLN A 252 -15.56 -39.15 21.31
C GLN A 252 -16.00 -40.57 21.65
N VAL A 253 -16.72 -41.22 20.74
CA VAL A 253 -16.90 -42.68 20.79
C VAL A 253 -15.58 -43.29 20.36
N ASP A 254 -15.09 -44.28 21.11
CA ASP A 254 -13.81 -44.94 20.86
C ASP A 254 -13.60 -45.19 19.35
N ASN A 255 -12.46 -44.75 18.82
CA ASN A 255 -12.03 -44.86 17.42
C ASN A 255 -12.62 -43.87 16.39
N THR A 256 -13.38 -42.84 16.79
CA THR A 256 -13.84 -41.77 15.87
C THR A 256 -12.84 -40.63 15.75
N ASN A 257 -12.57 -40.14 14.53
CA ASN A 257 -11.69 -38.98 14.32
C ASN A 257 -12.28 -37.73 15.01
N SER A 258 -11.43 -36.94 15.67
CA SER A 258 -11.88 -35.70 16.34
C SER A 258 -12.38 -34.64 15.36
N HIS A 259 -12.03 -34.75 14.08
CA HIS A 259 -12.50 -33.85 13.02
C HIS A 259 -13.10 -34.68 11.89
N ILE A 260 -14.27 -34.25 11.39
CA ILE A 260 -15.00 -34.93 10.32
C ILE A 260 -15.46 -33.89 9.30
N VAL A 261 -15.07 -34.09 8.04
CA VAL A 261 -15.57 -33.31 6.90
C VAL A 261 -16.83 -33.97 6.35
N LYS A 262 -17.90 -33.18 6.21
CA LYS A 262 -19.18 -33.55 5.60
C LYS A 262 -19.42 -32.66 4.40
N TRP A 263 -19.17 -33.21 3.22
CA TRP A 263 -19.40 -32.56 1.94
C TRP A 263 -19.89 -33.62 0.96
N THR A 264 -20.97 -33.33 0.22
CA THR A 264 -21.55 -34.28 -0.75
C THR A 264 -21.15 -33.99 -2.19
N GLY A 265 -20.26 -33.01 -2.41
CA GLY A 265 -19.68 -32.77 -3.71
C GLY A 265 -18.65 -33.83 -4.08
N VAL A 266 -18.36 -33.91 -5.38
CA VAL A 266 -17.41 -34.88 -5.95
C VAL A 266 -16.15 -34.14 -6.34
N LEU A 267 -14.99 -34.69 -5.96
CA LEU A 267 -13.71 -34.16 -6.40
C LEU A 267 -13.52 -34.43 -7.90
N PRO A 268 -13.06 -33.45 -8.69
CA PRO A 268 -12.76 -33.67 -10.10
C PRO A 268 -11.57 -34.63 -10.24
N ALA A 269 -11.53 -35.38 -11.36
CA ALA A 269 -10.43 -36.30 -11.66
C ALA A 269 -9.05 -35.62 -11.71
N LYS A 270 -9.03 -34.35 -12.16
CA LYS A 270 -7.85 -33.46 -12.06
C LYS A 270 -8.18 -32.31 -11.12
N LEU A 271 -7.35 -32.16 -10.08
CA LEU A 271 -7.49 -31.09 -9.10
C LEU A 271 -6.85 -29.79 -9.60
N PRO A 272 -7.28 -28.63 -9.09
CA PRO A 272 -6.61 -27.37 -9.38
C PRO A 272 -5.12 -27.42 -9.03
N THR A 273 -4.31 -26.85 -9.90
CA THR A 273 -2.86 -26.80 -9.82
C THR A 273 -2.41 -26.13 -8.52
N LEU A 274 -3.03 -25.01 -8.12
CA LEU A 274 -2.77 -24.35 -6.84
C LEU A 274 -2.95 -25.30 -5.64
N LEU A 275 -4.06 -26.05 -5.62
CA LEU A 275 -4.34 -27.03 -4.56
C LEU A 275 -3.23 -28.08 -4.49
N THR A 276 -2.83 -28.64 -5.63
CA THR A 276 -1.77 -29.65 -5.65
C THR A 276 -0.41 -29.11 -5.23
N LYS A 277 -0.10 -27.84 -5.55
CA LYS A 277 1.11 -27.16 -5.06
C LYS A 277 1.07 -27.01 -3.54
N ILE A 278 -0.05 -26.52 -2.97
CA ILE A 278 -0.22 -26.39 -1.51
C ILE A 278 -0.10 -27.76 -0.82
N GLU A 279 -0.78 -28.80 -1.32
CA GLU A 279 -0.75 -30.14 -0.73
C GLU A 279 0.67 -30.70 -0.70
N LYS A 280 1.42 -30.60 -1.81
CA LYS A 280 2.82 -31.03 -1.92
C LYS A 280 3.75 -30.24 -1.00
N SER A 281 3.54 -28.94 -0.86
CA SER A 281 4.35 -28.10 0.02
C SER A 281 4.11 -28.44 1.49
N LEU A 282 2.87 -28.79 1.88
CA LEU A 282 2.56 -29.26 3.23
C LEU A 282 3.21 -30.62 3.54
N ASP A 283 3.32 -31.51 2.55
CA ASP A 283 3.99 -32.82 2.66
C ASP A 283 5.52 -32.73 2.79
N ASN A 284 6.10 -31.59 2.41
CA ASN A 284 7.55 -31.42 2.47
C ASN A 284 8.00 -31.00 3.88
N GLU A 285 8.47 -31.97 4.65
CA GLU A 285 9.00 -31.74 6.01
C GLU A 285 10.26 -30.86 6.03
N LYS A 286 10.98 -30.74 4.92
CA LYS A 286 12.16 -29.87 4.82
C LYS A 286 11.82 -28.38 4.81
N LEU A 287 10.56 -28.04 4.52
CA LEU A 287 10.11 -26.64 4.52
C LEU A 287 9.70 -26.21 5.93
N GLY A 288 10.43 -25.24 6.47
CA GLY A 288 10.10 -24.57 7.73
C GLY A 288 8.81 -23.74 7.62
N ASN A 289 8.20 -23.43 8.77
CA ASN A 289 6.90 -22.74 8.82
C ASN A 289 6.95 -21.32 8.23
N SER A 290 8.05 -20.59 8.41
CA SER A 290 8.26 -19.26 7.81
C SER A 290 8.36 -19.32 6.29
N VAL A 291 9.08 -20.32 5.77
CA VAL A 291 9.22 -20.56 4.33
C VAL A 291 7.87 -20.96 3.72
N LEU A 292 7.11 -21.83 4.39
CA LEU A 292 5.76 -22.20 3.94
C LEU A 292 4.82 -21.01 3.92
N ARG A 293 4.87 -20.14 4.94
CA ARG A 293 4.08 -18.90 4.97
C ARG A 293 4.41 -18.02 3.76
N ALA A 294 5.69 -17.74 3.50
CA ALA A 294 6.10 -16.95 2.34
C ALA A 294 5.68 -17.63 1.03
N HIS A 295 5.87 -18.96 0.93
CA HIS A 295 5.49 -19.72 -0.25
C HIS A 295 3.98 -19.67 -0.52
N PHE A 296 3.12 -19.81 0.50
CA PHE A 296 1.68 -19.69 0.33
C PHE A 296 1.26 -18.29 -0.09
N ALA A 297 1.88 -17.24 0.46
CA ALA A 297 1.64 -15.87 0.02
C ALA A 297 2.01 -15.69 -1.46
N THR A 298 3.18 -16.18 -1.89
CA THR A 298 3.60 -16.10 -3.30
C THR A 298 2.67 -16.87 -4.24
N LEU A 299 2.18 -18.05 -3.83
CA LEU A 299 1.22 -18.81 -4.61
C LEU A 299 -0.13 -18.12 -4.69
N GLN A 300 -0.60 -17.56 -3.58
CA GLN A 300 -1.84 -16.80 -3.55
C GLN A 300 -1.77 -15.59 -4.47
N GLU A 301 -0.67 -14.83 -4.43
CA GLU A 301 -0.44 -13.67 -5.28
C GLU A 301 -0.32 -14.05 -6.76
N GLU A 302 0.46 -15.08 -7.10
CA GLU A 302 0.57 -15.63 -8.46
C GLU A 302 -0.83 -15.93 -9.04
N TRP A 303 -1.65 -16.66 -8.28
CA TRP A 303 -2.97 -17.10 -8.74
C TRP A 303 -4.03 -15.99 -8.70
N ALA A 304 -3.92 -15.04 -7.78
CA ALA A 304 -4.75 -13.84 -7.77
C ALA A 304 -4.47 -12.98 -9.01
N ASN A 305 -3.21 -12.83 -9.39
CA ASN A 305 -2.82 -12.09 -10.60
C ASN A 305 -3.28 -12.79 -11.88
N ILE A 306 -3.19 -14.12 -11.95
CA ILE A 306 -3.77 -14.90 -13.05
C ILE A 306 -5.29 -14.66 -13.13
N ALA A 307 -6.00 -14.70 -11.99
CA ALA A 307 -7.44 -14.41 -11.95
C ALA A 307 -7.76 -12.97 -12.39
N LYS A 308 -6.97 -11.97 -11.98
CA LYS A 308 -7.10 -10.57 -12.44
C LYS A 308 -6.99 -10.45 -13.96
N VAL A 309 -5.98 -11.09 -14.56
CA VAL A 309 -5.78 -11.09 -16.02
C VAL A 309 -6.93 -11.80 -16.74
N VAL A 310 -7.37 -12.95 -16.22
CA VAL A 310 -8.49 -13.72 -16.78
C VAL A 310 -9.81 -12.92 -16.69
N HIS A 311 -10.07 -12.26 -15.56
CA HIS A 311 -11.24 -11.40 -15.37
C HIS A 311 -11.25 -10.20 -16.32
N ALA A 312 -10.12 -9.50 -16.46
CA ALA A 312 -9.96 -8.39 -17.40
C ALA A 312 -10.30 -8.80 -18.84
N MET A 313 -9.86 -9.98 -19.26
CA MET A 313 -10.16 -10.51 -20.60
C MET A 313 -11.62 -10.90 -20.79
N HIS A 314 -12.29 -11.40 -19.74
CA HIS A 314 -13.73 -11.64 -19.77
C HIS A 314 -14.54 -10.36 -20.00
N GLY A 315 -14.13 -9.24 -19.39
CA GLY A 315 -14.81 -7.94 -19.54
C GLY A 315 -14.71 -7.35 -20.95
N ARG A 316 -13.63 -7.65 -21.68
CA ARG A 316 -13.35 -7.07 -23.01
C ARG A 316 -13.91 -7.87 -24.20
N GLY A 317 -14.73 -8.91 -23.96
CA GLY A 317 -15.42 -9.66 -25.02
C GLY A 317 -14.56 -10.67 -25.80
N HIS A 318 -13.26 -10.82 -25.50
CA HIS A 318 -12.34 -11.75 -26.16
C HIS A 318 -12.41 -13.18 -25.60
N ARG A 319 -13.61 -13.80 -25.63
CA ARG A 319 -13.80 -15.15 -25.07
C ARG A 319 -13.12 -16.28 -25.85
N GLY A 320 -12.83 -16.08 -27.15
CA GLY A 320 -12.24 -17.10 -28.03
C GLY A 320 -10.79 -17.48 -27.67
N ASP A 321 -9.99 -16.52 -27.20
CA ASP A 321 -8.57 -16.73 -26.90
C ASP A 321 -8.29 -17.04 -25.42
N LEU A 322 -9.33 -17.08 -24.58
CA LEU A 322 -9.18 -17.26 -23.14
C LEU A 322 -8.46 -18.56 -22.77
N SER A 323 -8.78 -19.67 -23.46
CA SER A 323 -8.14 -20.95 -23.19
C SER A 323 -6.65 -20.95 -23.55
N GLY A 324 -6.25 -20.25 -24.61
CA GLY A 324 -4.85 -20.08 -24.99
C GLY A 324 -4.08 -19.21 -23.99
N LEU A 325 -4.72 -18.14 -23.50
CA LEU A 325 -4.16 -17.30 -22.45
C LEU A 325 -3.98 -18.05 -21.13
N MET A 326 -5.02 -18.77 -20.67
CA MET A 326 -4.93 -19.59 -19.46
C MET A 326 -3.76 -20.58 -19.55
N LEU A 327 -3.63 -21.26 -20.70
CA LEU A 327 -2.52 -22.19 -20.94
C LEU A 327 -1.15 -21.48 -20.85
N SER A 328 -1.04 -20.28 -21.42
CA SER A 328 0.19 -19.47 -21.40
C SER A 328 0.56 -18.98 -20.00
N LEU A 329 -0.45 -18.77 -19.13
CA LEU A 329 -0.28 -18.45 -17.71
C LEU A 329 -0.04 -19.68 -16.83
N GLY A 330 0.06 -20.88 -17.41
CA GLY A 330 0.25 -22.12 -16.68
C GLY A 330 -1.00 -22.66 -15.98
N ALA A 331 -2.18 -22.11 -16.30
CA ALA A 331 -3.47 -22.58 -15.81
C ALA A 331 -4.16 -23.51 -16.82
N GLY A 332 -4.64 -24.66 -16.34
CA GLY A 332 -5.36 -25.63 -17.17
C GLY A 332 -6.88 -25.50 -17.06
N PRO A 333 -7.65 -26.30 -17.83
CA PRO A 333 -9.10 -26.33 -17.72
C PRO A 333 -9.59 -26.75 -16.33
N GLN A 334 -8.81 -27.54 -15.59
CA GLN A 334 -9.11 -27.93 -14.21
C GLN A 334 -9.09 -26.75 -13.22
N ASP A 335 -8.39 -25.67 -13.56
CA ASP A 335 -8.24 -24.48 -12.73
C ASP A 335 -9.37 -23.48 -12.92
N LYS A 336 -10.19 -23.66 -13.95
CA LYS A 336 -11.24 -22.70 -14.35
C LYS A 336 -12.17 -22.35 -13.19
N LYS A 337 -12.66 -23.35 -12.44
CA LYS A 337 -13.58 -23.12 -11.31
C LYS A 337 -12.93 -22.28 -10.19
N LEU A 338 -11.63 -22.45 -9.97
CA LEU A 338 -10.88 -21.65 -8.99
C LEU A 338 -10.73 -20.21 -9.47
N LEU A 339 -10.37 -20.03 -10.75
CA LEU A 339 -10.21 -18.69 -11.34
C LEU A 339 -11.53 -17.93 -11.41
N ASP A 340 -12.62 -18.60 -11.77
CA ASP A 340 -13.97 -18.01 -11.77
C ASP A 340 -14.35 -17.57 -10.35
N ALA A 341 -14.10 -18.41 -9.34
CA ALA A 341 -14.33 -18.08 -7.94
C ALA A 341 -13.52 -16.86 -7.47
N TRP A 342 -12.25 -16.76 -7.86
CA TRP A 342 -11.36 -15.67 -7.43
C TRP A 342 -11.62 -14.37 -8.21
N SER A 343 -12.21 -14.47 -9.41
CA SER A 343 -12.63 -13.32 -10.20
C SER A 343 -13.84 -12.60 -9.58
N MET A 344 -14.69 -13.29 -8.81
CA MET A 344 -15.86 -12.70 -8.15
C MET A 344 -15.50 -11.65 -7.08
N GLY A 345 -14.28 -11.70 -6.53
CA GLY A 345 -13.81 -10.68 -5.58
C GLY A 345 -13.33 -9.40 -6.26
N LEU A 346 -13.14 -9.40 -7.58
CA LEU A 346 -12.62 -8.26 -8.31
C LEU A 346 -13.75 -7.28 -8.69
N PRO A 347 -13.45 -5.97 -8.80
CA PRO A 347 -14.43 -5.01 -9.26
C PRO A 347 -14.94 -5.38 -10.65
N SER A 348 -16.20 -5.05 -10.93
CA SER A 348 -16.76 -5.21 -12.27
C SER A 348 -15.93 -4.39 -13.25
N ASN A 349 -15.45 -5.02 -14.34
CA ASN A 349 -14.72 -4.28 -15.35
C ASN A 349 -15.63 -3.16 -15.89
N PRO A 350 -15.16 -1.90 -15.95
CA PRO A 350 -15.82 -0.90 -16.77
C PRO A 350 -15.71 -1.40 -18.21
N ALA A 351 -16.83 -1.81 -18.78
CA ALA A 351 -16.94 -2.16 -20.19
C ALA A 351 -16.80 -0.91 -21.06
#